data_AF-A0A3B8PPG4-F1
#
_entry.id   AF-A0A3B8PPG4-F1
#
_cell.length_a   1.000
_cell.length_b   1.000
_cell.length_c   1.000
_cell.angle_alpha   90.00
_cell.angle_beta   90.00
_cell.angle_gamma   90.00
#
_symmetry.space_group_name_H-M   'P 1'
#
loop_
_entity.id
_entity.type
_entity.pdbx_description
1 polymer ?
#
loop_
_entity_poly.entity_id
_entity_poly.type
_entity_poly.pdbx_seq_one_letter_code
_entity_poly.pdbx_strand_id
1 'polypeptide(L)'
;LFILLGAEFVAVTQVLVYIGAIVVLFLFGIMLTRGSYGTDEDVGRERHLMAALVGVLVLGVTAGSLVDTFRDAELARSAPSTTAQIGDSIFGQYIVPFEAISVLLLAALIGAVVVARSD
;
A
#
# COMPACT_ATOMS: atom_id res chain seq x y z
N LEU A 1 -12.55 -6.56 -4.72
CA LEU A 1 -12.19 -7.47 -3.62
C LEU A 1 -12.72 -6.96 -2.27
N PHE A 2 -12.34 -5.77 -1.80
CA PHE A 2 -12.81 -5.24 -0.49
C PHE A 2 -14.34 -5.21 -0.30
N ILE A 3 -15.09 -4.83 -1.34
CA ILE A 3 -16.58 -4.89 -1.30
C ILE A 3 -17.06 -6.33 -1.05
N LEU A 4 -16.47 -7.32 -1.72
CA LEU A 4 -16.84 -8.74 -1.55
C LEU A 4 -16.50 -9.27 -0.15
N LEU A 5 -15.53 -8.65 0.53
CA LEU A 5 -15.14 -8.98 1.90
C LEU A 5 -15.95 -8.19 2.95
N GLY A 6 -16.97 -7.42 2.55
CA GLY A 6 -17.76 -6.61 3.47
C GLY A 6 -17.05 -5.37 4.01
N ALA A 7 -15.98 -4.92 3.35
CA ALA A 7 -15.18 -3.75 3.73
C ALA A 7 -15.45 -2.56 2.79
N GLU A 8 -16.67 -2.02 2.84
CA GLU A 8 -17.14 -1.00 1.88
C GLU A 8 -16.41 0.34 2.02
N PHE A 9 -16.25 0.85 3.25
CA PHE A 9 -15.52 2.09 3.51
C PHE A 9 -14.09 2.04 2.95
N VAL A 10 -13.36 0.97 3.24
CA VAL A 10 -11.98 0.75 2.75
C VAL A 10 -11.96 0.69 1.22
N ALA A 11 -12.95 0.03 0.60
CA ALA A 11 -13.03 -0.06 -0.85
C ALA A 11 -13.16 1.33 -1.50
N VAL A 12 -14.02 2.21 -0.96
CA VAL A 12 -14.21 3.56 -1.50
C VAL A 12 -12.96 4.42 -1.26
N THR A 13 -12.39 4.38 -0.06
CA THR A 13 -11.15 5.11 0.25
C THR A 13 -9.98 4.65 -0.60
N GLN A 14 -9.88 3.36 -0.94
CA GLN A 14 -8.86 2.83 -1.84
C GLN A 14 -8.94 3.50 -3.21
N VAL A 15 -10.14 3.61 -3.78
CA VAL A 15 -10.31 4.29 -5.07
C VAL A 15 -9.98 5.78 -4.95
N LEU A 16 -10.50 6.46 -3.93
CA LEU A 16 -10.31 7.90 -3.74
C LEU A 16 -8.82 8.26 -3.56
N VAL A 17 -8.12 7.56 -2.66
CA VAL A 17 -6.76 7.92 -2.28
C VAL A 17 -5.74 7.28 -3.22
N TYR A 18 -5.81 5.97 -3.44
CA TYR A 18 -4.81 5.27 -4.25
C TYR A 18 -4.93 5.65 -5.72
N ILE A 19 -6.12 5.51 -6.29
CA ILE A 19 -6.33 5.83 -7.70
C ILE A 19 -6.46 7.34 -7.89
N GLY A 20 -7.27 8.02 -7.08
CA GLY A 20 -7.59 9.43 -7.28
C GLY A 20 -6.47 10.41 -6.95
N ALA A 21 -5.59 10.09 -5.99
CA ALA A 21 -4.50 10.99 -5.59
C ALA A 21 -3.12 10.40 -5.92
N ILE A 22 -2.77 9.22 -5.38
CA ILE A 22 -1.41 8.67 -5.43
C ILE A 22 -0.99 8.35 -6.87
N VAL A 23 -1.78 7.53 -7.58
CA VAL A 23 -1.46 7.14 -8.96
C VAL A 23 -1.42 8.35 -9.87
N VAL A 24 -2.37 9.29 -9.74
CA VAL A 24 -2.39 10.52 -10.53
C VAL A 24 -1.15 11.38 -10.27
N LEU A 25 -0.72 11.55 -9.01
CA LEU A 25 0.52 12.25 -8.67
C LEU A 25 1.74 11.57 -9.29
N PHE A 26 1.82 10.23 -9.22
CA PHE A 26 2.89 9.47 -9.88
C PHE A 26 2.88 9.67 -11.39
N LEU A 27 1.71 9.64 -12.04
CA LEU A 27 1.61 9.87 -13.47
C LEU A 27 2.08 11.28 -13.83
N PHE A 28 1.72 12.31 -13.06
CA PHE A 28 2.27 13.65 -13.26
C PHE A 28 3.79 13.68 -13.10
N GLY A 29 4.33 13.02 -12.07
CA GLY A 29 5.77 12.92 -11.84
C GLY A 29 6.51 12.23 -13.00
N ILE A 30 5.97 11.11 -13.51
CA ILE A 30 6.52 10.37 -14.65
C ILE A 30 6.40 11.21 -15.93
N MET A 31 5.30 11.93 -16.14
CA MET A 31 5.12 12.79 -17.31
C MET A 31 6.08 13.98 -17.32
N LEU A 32 6.34 14.57 -16.16
CA LEU A 32 7.28 15.69 -16.02
C LEU A 32 8.75 15.24 -16.11
N THR A 33 9.02 13.98 -15.77
CA THR A 33 10.37 13.40 -15.87
C THR A 33 10.59 12.85 -17.27
N ARG A 34 11.52 13.43 -18.04
CA ARG A 34 11.95 12.82 -19.31
C ARG A 34 12.67 11.51 -18.99
N GLY A 35 12.02 10.38 -19.25
CA GLY A 35 12.63 9.07 -19.10
C GLY A 35 13.85 8.94 -20.02
N SER A 36 15.05 9.08 -19.47
CA SER A 36 16.22 8.44 -20.07
C SER A 36 16.07 6.96 -19.75
N TYR A 37 15.34 6.25 -20.61
CA TYR A 37 15.43 4.80 -20.66
C TYR A 37 16.82 4.47 -21.22
N GLY A 38 17.86 4.69 -20.41
CA GLY A 38 19.12 4.03 -20.64
C GLY A 38 18.82 2.55 -20.59
N THR A 39 19.08 1.85 -21.69
CA THR A 39 19.17 0.41 -21.65
C THR A 39 20.40 0.11 -20.77
N ASP A 40 20.21 0.04 -19.46
CA ASP A 40 21.17 -0.55 -18.54
C ASP A 40 21.19 -2.06 -18.82
N GLU A 41 21.66 -2.40 -20.02
CA GLU A 41 22.07 -3.72 -20.45
C GLU A 41 23.38 -4.05 -19.72
N ASP A 42 23.29 -4.33 -18.43
CA ASP A 42 24.05 -5.40 -17.77
C ASP A 42 23.67 -5.53 -16.29
N VAL A 43 22.37 -5.70 -16.04
CA VAL A 43 21.99 -6.48 -14.88
C VAL A 43 22.34 -7.94 -15.20
N GLY A 44 23.57 -8.34 -14.84
CA GLY A 44 24.09 -9.66 -15.16
C GLY A 44 23.09 -10.77 -14.82
N ARG A 45 22.94 -11.76 -15.72
CA ARG A 45 22.01 -12.90 -15.61
C ARG A 45 21.98 -13.50 -14.20
N GLU A 46 23.12 -13.59 -13.54
CA GLU A 46 23.28 -14.10 -12.19
C GLU A 46 22.48 -13.30 -11.14
N ARG A 47 22.47 -11.96 -11.22
CA ARG A 47 21.70 -11.10 -10.31
C ARG A 47 20.19 -11.26 -10.52
N HIS A 48 19.74 -11.42 -11.77
CA HIS A 48 18.34 -11.73 -12.07
C HIS A 48 17.94 -13.11 -11.56
N LEU A 49 18.80 -14.12 -11.71
CA LEU A 49 18.57 -15.47 -11.19
C LEU A 49 18.52 -15.46 -9.66
N MET A 50 19.41 -14.71 -9.01
CA MET A 50 19.41 -14.58 -7.55
C MET A 50 18.18 -13.83 -7.04
N ALA A 51 17.76 -12.74 -7.71
CA ALA A 51 16.53 -12.04 -7.38
C ALA A 51 15.27 -12.92 -7.59
N ALA A 52 15.24 -13.70 -8.67
CA ALA A 52 14.16 -14.65 -8.91
C ALA A 52 14.14 -15.76 -7.85
N LEU A 53 15.31 -16.29 -7.47
CA LEU A 53 15.42 -17.31 -6.42
C LEU A 53 14.90 -16.77 -5.08
N VAL A 54 15.30 -15.55 -4.71
CA VAL A 54 14.80 -14.89 -3.49
C VAL A 54 13.29 -14.66 -3.57
N GLY A 55 12.77 -14.19 -4.71
CA GLY A 55 11.34 -14.00 -4.92
C GLY A 55 10.54 -15.30 -4.77
N VAL A 56 11.03 -16.39 -5.37
CA VAL A 56 10.42 -17.73 -5.26
C VAL A 56 10.53 -18.27 -3.85
N LEU A 57 11.66 -18.06 -3.17
CA LEU A 57 11.83 -18.48 -1.78
C LEU A 57 10.85 -17.76 -0.86
N VAL A 58 10.73 -16.43 -0.97
CA VAL A 58 9.78 -15.63 -0.19
C VAL A 58 8.35 -16.06 -0.49
N LEU A 59 8.00 -16.27 -1.76
CA LEU A 59 6.69 -16.76 -2.16
C LEU A 59 6.41 -18.15 -1.56
N GLY A 60 7.38 -19.07 -1.65
CA GLY A 60 7.26 -20.43 -1.15
C GLY A 60 7.10 -20.49 0.36
N VAL A 61 7.90 -19.71 1.11
CA VAL A 61 7.80 -19.61 2.57
C VAL A 61 6.46 -19.00 2.97
N THR A 62 6.05 -17.90 2.31
CA THR A 62 4.78 -17.23 2.63
C THR A 62 3.58 -18.11 2.30
N ALA A 63 3.56 -18.75 1.12
CA ALA A 63 2.51 -19.67 0.71
C ALA A 63 2.47 -20.92 1.59
N GLY A 64 3.63 -21.51 1.91
CA GLY A 64 3.75 -22.65 2.81
C GLY A 64 3.21 -22.32 4.20
N SER A 65 3.61 -21.17 4.76
CA SER A 65 3.12 -20.71 6.07
C SER A 65 1.61 -20.46 6.06
N LEU A 66 1.08 -19.90 4.97
CA LEU A 66 -0.35 -19.64 4.82
C LEU A 66 -1.16 -20.95 4.73
N VAL A 67 -0.70 -21.90 3.93
CA VAL A 67 -1.36 -23.21 3.81
C VAL A 67 -1.29 -23.96 5.13
N ASP A 68 -0.14 -23.98 5.81
CA ASP A 68 0.04 -24.67 7.09
C ASP A 68 -0.85 -24.07 8.18
N THR A 69 -0.91 -22.74 8.28
CA THR A 69 -1.71 -22.05 9.31
C THR A 69 -3.20 -22.15 9.07
N PHE A 70 -3.65 -22.07 7.80
CA PHE A 70 -5.08 -21.93 7.47
C PHE A 70 -5.69 -23.20 6.84
N ARG A 71 -4.97 -24.34 6.84
CA ARG A 71 -5.43 -25.58 6.22
C ARG A 71 -6.82 -26.02 6.71
N ASP A 72 -7.00 -25.94 8.02
CA ASP A 72 -8.21 -26.39 8.72
C ASP A 72 -9.03 -25.20 9.25
N ALA A 73 -8.79 -24.00 8.73
CA ALA A 73 -9.49 -22.80 9.18
C ALA A 73 -10.95 -22.83 8.72
N GLU A 74 -11.87 -22.74 9.66
CA GLU A 74 -13.28 -22.50 9.36
C GLU A 74 -13.49 -21.04 8.95
N LEU A 75 -14.04 -20.83 7.76
CA LEU A 75 -14.40 -19.51 7.27
C LEU A 75 -15.68 -19.02 7.98
N ALA A 76 -15.50 -18.38 9.12
CA ALA A 76 -16.59 -17.65 9.76
C ALA A 76 -17.02 -16.48 8.86
N ARG A 77 -18.30 -16.45 8.46
CA ARG A 77 -18.88 -15.29 7.79
C ARG A 77 -19.00 -14.15 8.79
N SER A 78 -18.03 -13.26 8.79
CA SER A 78 -18.11 -12.00 9.52
C SER A 78 -19.17 -11.08 8.90
N ALA A 79 -19.91 -10.37 9.75
CA ALA A 79 -20.79 -9.31 9.28
C ALA A 79 -19.97 -8.21 8.57
N PRO A 80 -20.52 -7.55 7.54
CA PRO A 80 -19.86 -6.41 6.91
C PRO A 80 -19.51 -5.33 7.94
N SER A 81 -18.32 -4.75 7.81
CA SER A 81 -17.91 -3.64 8.67
C SER A 81 -18.69 -2.39 8.31
N THR A 82 -19.28 -1.72 9.30
CA THR A 82 -19.97 -0.45 9.06
C THR A 82 -19.03 0.74 9.21
N THR A 83 -19.32 1.84 8.52
CA THR A 83 -18.57 3.09 8.65
C THR A 83 -18.55 3.61 10.09
N ALA A 84 -19.64 3.42 10.85
CA ALA A 84 -19.72 3.81 12.25
C ALA A 84 -18.71 3.04 13.12
N GLN A 85 -18.63 1.71 12.95
CA GLN A 85 -17.67 0.86 13.69
C GLN A 85 -16.21 1.27 13.42
N ILE A 86 -15.91 1.66 12.18
CA ILE A 86 -14.59 2.14 11.80
C ILE A 86 -14.31 3.48 12.49
N GLY A 87 -15.27 4.41 12.48
CA GLY A 87 -15.16 5.68 13.18
C GLY A 87 -14.92 5.50 14.68
N ASP A 88 -15.72 4.68 15.35
CA ASP A 88 -15.58 4.37 16.77
C ASP A 88 -14.19 3.79 17.09
N SER A 89 -13.68 2.92 16.22
CA SER A 89 -12.34 2.35 16.38
C SER A 89 -11.24 3.40 16.21
N ILE A 90 -11.34 4.27 15.21
CA ILE A 90 -10.35 5.34 14.92
C ILE A 90 -10.26 6.31 16.09
N PHE A 91 -11.40 6.76 16.62
CA PHE A 91 -11.44 7.75 17.69
C PHE A 91 -11.41 7.16 19.10
N GLY A 92 -11.58 5.84 19.23
CA GLY A 92 -11.39 5.09 20.47
C GLY A 92 -10.00 4.48 20.54
N GLN A 93 -9.88 3.22 20.12
CA GLN A 93 -8.66 2.42 20.26
C GLN A 93 -7.46 2.99 19.49
N TYR A 94 -7.69 3.60 18.33
CA TYR A 94 -6.64 4.06 17.42
C TYR A 94 -6.40 5.57 17.44
N ILE A 95 -6.81 6.27 18.51
CA ILE A 95 -6.66 7.72 18.60
C ILE A 95 -5.19 8.18 18.52
N VAL A 96 -4.28 7.48 19.20
CA VAL A 96 -2.84 7.82 19.20
C VAL A 96 -2.22 7.64 17.80
N PRO A 97 -2.39 6.49 17.10
CA PRO A 97 -1.99 6.37 15.70
C PRO A 97 -2.61 7.43 14.78
N PHE A 98 -3.87 7.79 14.98
CA PHE A 98 -4.56 8.80 14.17
C PHE A 98 -3.90 10.19 14.32
N GLU A 99 -3.58 10.60 15.54
CA GLU A 99 -2.85 11.84 15.80
C GLU A 99 -1.45 11.81 15.19
N ALA A 100 -0.72 10.70 15.33
CA ALA A 100 0.61 10.55 14.76
C ALA A 100 0.59 10.67 13.22
N ILE A 101 -0.40 10.07 12.55
CA ILE A 101 -0.58 10.19 11.10
C ILE A 101 -0.92 11.63 10.72
N SER A 102 -1.73 12.34 11.51
CA SER A 102 -2.07 13.74 11.25
C SER A 102 -0.85 14.65 11.27
N VAL A 103 0.04 14.45 12.26
CA VAL A 103 1.33 15.16 12.34
C VAL A 103 2.26 14.74 11.20
N LEU A 104 2.31 13.45 10.85
CA LEU A 104 3.10 12.96 9.71
C LEU A 104 2.65 13.61 8.39
N LEU A 105 1.35 13.73 8.15
CA LEU A 105 0.80 14.38 6.95
C LEU A 105 1.12 15.87 6.90
N LEU A 106 1.05 16.56 8.06
CA LEU A 106 1.49 17.95 8.16
C LEU A 106 2.97 18.10 7.82
N ALA A 107 3.83 17.26 8.41
CA ALA A 107 5.26 17.26 8.14
C ALA A 107 5.57 16.93 6.67
N ALA A 108 4.85 15.97 6.08
CA ALA A 108 4.99 15.60 4.67
C ALA A 108 4.59 16.76 3.74
N LEU A 109 3.50 17.49 4.05
CA LEU A 109 3.09 18.66 3.28
C LEU A 109 4.14 19.78 3.35
N ILE A 110 4.64 20.08 4.55
CA ILE A 110 5.72 21.07 4.73
C ILE A 110 6.96 20.64 3.93
N GLY A 111 7.38 19.38 4.07
CA GLY A 111 8.52 18.83 3.35
C GLY A 111 8.36 18.92 1.83
N ALA A 112 7.19 18.54 1.30
CA ALA A 112 6.90 18.62 -0.12
C ALA A 112 6.93 20.07 -0.64
N VAL A 113 6.37 21.04 0.10
CA VAL A 113 6.40 22.45 -0.27
C VAL A 113 7.83 23.00 -0.26
N VAL A 114 8.63 22.68 0.76
CA VAL A 114 10.03 23.12 0.84
C VAL A 114 10.86 22.55 -0.31
N VAL A 115 10.67 21.28 -0.67
CA VAL A 115 11.38 20.66 -1.80
C VAL A 115 10.92 21.22 -3.15
N ALA A 116 9.63 21.48 -3.32
CA ALA A 116 9.09 22.02 -4.57
C ALA A 116 9.40 23.51 -4.75
N ARG A 117 9.59 24.23 -3.65
CA ARG A 117 9.93 25.65 -3.68
C ARG A 117 11.36 25.82 -4.18
N SER A 118 11.46 26.18 -5.45
CA SER A 118 12.70 26.69 -6.03
C SER A 118 12.81 28.16 -5.60
N ASP A 119 13.69 28.46 -4.64
CA ASP A 119 14.21 29.83 -4.52
C ASP A 119 15.08 30.15 -5.75
#